data_AF-A0A956DDL2-F1
#
_entry.id   AF-A0A956DDL2-F1
#
_cell.length_a   1.000
_cell.length_b   1.000
_cell.length_c   1.000
_cell.angle_alpha   90.00
_cell.angle_beta   90.00
_cell.angle_gamma   90.00
#
_symmetry.space_group_name_H-M   'P 1'
#
loop_
_entity.id
_entity.type
_entity.pdbx_description
1 polymer ?
#
loop_
_entity_poly.entity_id
_entity_poly.type
_entity_poly.pdbx_seq_one_letter_code
_entity_poly.pdbx_strand_id
1 'polypeptide(L)'
;MTSVLIVDDEPLFRRSVRDLLASRRPSLELLVAGDGREALQILDRREVDLVLTDVRMPEVDGLALISQLSERPQWIPVIVITAHGTPALRDTLLGGGALRFLEKPLDVDELLRALDELLAGGAGHLAGITAAGVAQLVSLEGKTCRLRLRRAGAGGASGSLFFEAGTLVDSQHGNLVGNDAALRVLSWGNCVVDVGPLGQHRGLVTYPLHHLLIESARLADEAGRHGDLEEDEGALDRAFAAISSLPPRPNSSVPAPASTDERMQQTHTPERDMANINDSLNAIMDIEGGVAAALVDWESGLTLGTIGGGSFDIELAASGNCSVVKAKMGVMRQLGLKGVIDDILITLEDQYHLIRPLGKSPSLFLYVSIDRKKGNLGLARHKLKAVEENLVL
;
A
#
# COMPACT_ATOMS: atom_id res chain seq x y z
N MET A 1 -8.14 -25.07 12.15
CA MET A 1 -9.49 -25.09 11.56
C MET A 1 -10.07 -23.72 11.86
N THR A 2 -10.60 -23.01 10.86
CA THR A 2 -10.87 -21.57 11.01
C THR A 2 -12.08 -21.34 11.91
N SER A 3 -11.91 -20.57 12.99
CA SER A 3 -12.86 -20.47 14.10
C SER A 3 -13.53 -19.11 14.13
N VAL A 4 -14.85 -19.05 13.98
CA VAL A 4 -15.64 -17.82 13.95
C VAL A 4 -16.56 -17.76 15.16
N LEU A 5 -16.51 -16.66 15.92
CA LEU A 5 -17.35 -16.43 17.09
C LEU A 5 -18.51 -15.50 16.74
N ILE A 6 -19.76 -15.94 16.99
CA ILE A 6 -20.98 -15.18 16.73
C ILE A 6 -21.56 -14.69 18.07
N VAL A 7 -21.55 -13.37 18.28
CA VAL A 7 -22.03 -12.69 19.50
C VAL A 7 -23.27 -11.87 19.17
N ASP A 8 -24.42 -12.24 19.71
CA ASP A 8 -25.69 -11.54 19.48
C ASP A 8 -26.64 -11.97 20.58
N ASP A 9 -27.39 -11.07 21.23
CA ASP A 9 -28.21 -11.43 22.38
C ASP A 9 -29.47 -12.19 21.98
N GLU A 10 -30.05 -11.88 20.82
CA GLU A 10 -31.27 -12.48 20.29
C GLU A 10 -31.05 -13.98 19.92
N PRO A 11 -31.60 -14.94 20.70
CA PRO A 11 -31.25 -16.35 20.49
C PRO A 11 -31.76 -16.93 19.17
N LEU A 12 -32.76 -16.30 18.55
CA LEU A 12 -33.26 -16.68 17.23
C LEU A 12 -32.30 -16.25 16.14
N PHE A 13 -31.94 -14.96 16.08
CA PHE A 13 -30.97 -14.41 15.14
C PHE A 13 -29.61 -15.14 15.23
N ARG A 14 -29.08 -15.31 16.44
CA ARG A 14 -27.83 -16.05 16.69
C ARG A 14 -27.85 -17.47 16.13
N ARG A 15 -28.98 -18.18 16.24
CA ARG A 15 -29.16 -19.52 15.61
C ARG A 15 -29.23 -19.43 14.09
N SER A 16 -30.03 -18.52 13.55
CA SER A 16 -30.17 -18.35 12.09
C SER A 16 -28.84 -18.04 11.40
N VAL A 17 -28.01 -17.16 11.97
CA VAL A 17 -26.68 -16.85 11.43
C VAL A 17 -25.75 -18.05 11.51
N ARG A 18 -25.71 -18.76 12.66
CA ARG A 18 -24.92 -19.99 12.82
C ARG A 18 -25.30 -21.06 11.79
N ASP A 19 -26.60 -21.31 11.62
CA ASP A 19 -27.11 -22.40 10.77
C ASP A 19 -26.92 -22.07 9.27
N LEU A 20 -27.03 -20.79 8.90
CA LEU A 20 -26.64 -20.28 7.59
C LEU A 20 -25.15 -20.51 7.30
N LEU A 21 -24.27 -20.09 8.22
CA LEU A 21 -22.82 -20.24 8.03
C LEU A 21 -22.40 -21.71 8.01
N ALA A 22 -22.98 -22.57 8.87
CA ALA A 22 -22.72 -24.00 8.86
C ALA A 22 -23.10 -24.65 7.52
N SER A 23 -24.23 -24.23 6.93
CA SER A 23 -24.68 -24.73 5.62
C SER A 23 -23.80 -24.25 4.45
N ARG A 24 -23.27 -23.02 4.51
CA ARG A 24 -22.51 -22.39 3.41
C ARG A 24 -20.99 -22.55 3.52
N ARG A 25 -20.45 -22.77 4.71
CA ARG A 25 -19.01 -22.84 5.04
C ARG A 25 -18.73 -23.96 6.06
N PRO A 26 -18.97 -25.24 5.72
CA PRO A 26 -18.84 -26.37 6.65
C PRO A 26 -17.41 -26.69 7.12
N SER A 27 -16.41 -25.95 6.64
CA SER A 27 -15.00 -26.00 7.09
C SER A 27 -14.71 -25.10 8.30
N LEU A 28 -15.64 -24.23 8.70
CA LEU A 28 -15.50 -23.34 9.84
C LEU A 28 -15.95 -24.02 11.14
N GLU A 29 -15.22 -23.79 12.23
CA GLU A 29 -15.74 -24.00 13.58
C GLU A 29 -16.56 -22.77 13.98
N LEU A 30 -17.82 -22.95 14.37
CA LEU A 30 -18.72 -21.85 14.75
C LEU A 30 -18.96 -21.85 16.25
N LEU A 31 -18.38 -20.87 16.92
CA LEU A 31 -18.57 -20.58 18.34
C LEU A 31 -19.69 -19.55 18.48
N VAL A 32 -20.40 -19.55 19.61
CA VAL A 32 -21.54 -18.65 19.87
C VAL A 32 -21.48 -18.09 21.29
N ALA A 33 -21.89 -16.83 21.44
CA ALA A 33 -22.05 -16.15 22.73
C ALA A 33 -23.33 -15.28 22.74
N GLY A 34 -24.00 -15.18 23.89
CA GLY A 34 -25.18 -14.32 24.09
C GLY A 34 -24.87 -12.88 24.48
N ASP A 35 -23.63 -12.59 24.89
CA ASP A 35 -23.19 -11.25 25.31
C ASP A 35 -21.66 -11.12 25.20
N GLY A 36 -21.13 -9.91 25.38
CA GLY A 36 -19.69 -9.66 25.34
C GLY A 36 -18.88 -10.33 26.46
N ARG A 37 -19.48 -10.68 27.62
CA ARG A 37 -18.79 -11.38 28.72
C ARG A 37 -18.60 -12.87 28.39
N GLU A 38 -19.60 -13.53 27.80
CA GLU A 38 -19.47 -14.89 27.29
C GLU A 38 -18.47 -14.93 26.12
N ALA A 39 -18.51 -13.93 25.23
CA ALA A 39 -17.53 -13.81 24.14
C ALA A 39 -16.09 -13.71 24.66
N LEU A 40 -15.81 -12.86 25.65
CA LEU A 40 -14.48 -12.73 26.27
C LEU A 40 -14.02 -14.04 26.93
N GLN A 41 -14.91 -14.76 27.62
CA GLN A 41 -14.58 -16.06 28.21
C GLN A 41 -14.24 -17.14 27.17
N ILE A 42 -14.79 -17.04 25.95
CA ILE A 42 -14.39 -17.90 24.82
C ILE A 42 -13.02 -17.48 24.29
N LEU A 43 -12.81 -16.18 24.08
CA LEU A 43 -11.55 -15.59 23.58
C LEU A 43 -10.36 -15.81 24.53
N ASP A 44 -10.60 -16.04 25.82
CA ASP A 44 -9.58 -16.40 26.82
C ASP A 44 -9.25 -17.91 26.83
N ARG A 45 -10.01 -18.75 26.12
CA ARG A 45 -9.92 -20.22 26.16
C ARG A 45 -9.75 -20.89 24.80
N ARG A 46 -10.04 -20.18 23.71
CA ARG A 46 -10.03 -20.67 22.32
C ARG A 46 -9.41 -19.60 21.44
N GLU A 47 -8.60 -20.01 20.47
CA GLU A 47 -8.24 -19.13 19.35
C GLU A 47 -9.48 -18.87 18.48
N VAL A 48 -9.61 -17.63 17.99
CA VAL A 48 -10.73 -17.16 17.17
C VAL A 48 -10.16 -16.32 16.05
N ASP A 49 -10.48 -16.69 14.81
CA ASP A 49 -9.99 -16.03 13.59
C ASP A 49 -10.88 -14.85 13.15
N LEU A 50 -12.13 -14.78 13.61
CA LEU A 50 -13.06 -13.68 13.33
C LEU A 50 -14.21 -13.60 14.35
N VAL A 51 -14.63 -12.39 14.69
CA VAL A 51 -15.82 -12.13 15.53
C VAL A 51 -16.95 -11.49 14.71
N LEU A 52 -18.15 -12.06 14.75
CA LEU A 52 -19.41 -11.39 14.45
C LEU A 52 -19.98 -10.83 15.77
N THR A 53 -20.40 -9.57 15.82
CA THR A 53 -21.03 -8.99 17.02
C THR A 53 -22.20 -8.06 16.67
N ASP A 54 -23.31 -8.09 17.41
CA ASP A 54 -24.19 -6.90 17.45
C ASP A 54 -23.47 -5.75 18.19
N VAL A 55 -23.87 -4.50 17.92
CA VAL A 55 -23.50 -3.32 18.70
C VAL A 55 -24.18 -3.33 20.07
N ARG A 56 -25.48 -3.66 20.13
CA ARG A 56 -26.33 -3.49 21.32
C ARG A 56 -26.64 -4.85 21.95
N MET A 57 -26.06 -5.11 23.11
CA MET A 57 -26.27 -6.32 23.90
C MET A 57 -26.33 -5.95 25.39
N PRO A 58 -26.95 -6.77 26.26
CA PRO A 58 -26.90 -6.60 27.70
C PRO A 58 -25.50 -6.88 28.28
N GLU A 59 -25.26 -6.42 29.51
CA GLU A 59 -23.98 -6.46 30.24
C GLU A 59 -22.79 -5.77 29.55
N VAL A 60 -22.25 -6.39 28.49
CA VAL A 60 -21.07 -5.92 27.74
C VAL A 60 -21.48 -5.79 26.29
N ASP A 61 -21.62 -4.54 25.84
CA ASP A 61 -22.02 -4.23 24.47
C ASP A 61 -20.90 -4.51 23.45
N GLY A 62 -21.25 -4.45 22.17
CA GLY A 62 -20.31 -4.73 21.08
C GLY A 62 -19.14 -3.74 21.02
N LEU A 63 -19.33 -2.49 21.47
CA LEU A 63 -18.29 -1.46 21.45
C LEU A 63 -17.25 -1.71 22.54
N ALA A 64 -17.69 -2.10 23.74
CA ALA A 64 -16.83 -2.54 24.83
C ALA A 64 -16.05 -3.82 24.45
N LEU A 65 -16.69 -4.76 23.73
CA LEU A 65 -16.04 -5.95 23.20
C LEU A 65 -14.96 -5.60 22.14
N ILE A 66 -15.27 -4.71 21.19
CA ILE A 66 -14.32 -4.22 20.17
C ILE A 66 -13.12 -3.52 20.83
N SER A 67 -13.35 -2.70 21.85
CA SER A 67 -12.27 -2.02 22.58
C SER A 67 -11.30 -3.04 23.19
N GLN A 68 -11.81 -4.04 23.92
CA GLN A 68 -10.98 -5.09 24.52
C GLN A 68 -10.30 -5.99 23.49
N LEU A 69 -10.95 -6.29 22.36
CA LEU A 69 -10.32 -6.98 21.24
C LEU A 69 -9.14 -6.19 20.65
N SER A 70 -9.24 -4.85 20.58
CA SER A 70 -8.17 -3.99 20.05
C SER A 70 -6.90 -3.96 20.91
N GLU A 71 -7.06 -4.18 22.22
CA GLU A 71 -6.00 -4.23 23.24
C GLU A 71 -5.24 -5.56 23.26
N ARG A 72 -5.85 -6.66 22.77
CA ARG A 72 -5.23 -7.99 22.77
C ARG A 72 -3.99 -8.05 21.86
N PRO A 73 -3.00 -8.90 22.18
CA PRO A 73 -1.77 -9.04 21.40
C PRO A 73 -2.03 -9.75 20.06
N GLN A 74 -2.94 -10.72 20.05
CA GLN A 74 -3.47 -11.35 18.83
C GLN A 74 -4.59 -10.46 18.27
N TRP A 75 -4.47 -10.11 17.00
CA TRP A 75 -5.46 -9.32 16.26
C TRP A 75 -6.55 -10.23 15.70
N ILE A 76 -7.81 -9.84 15.88
CA ILE A 76 -8.98 -10.61 15.44
C ILE A 76 -9.91 -9.64 14.70
N PRO A 77 -10.22 -9.87 13.40
CA PRO A 77 -11.13 -9.04 12.63
C PRO A 77 -12.57 -9.12 13.17
N VAL A 78 -13.33 -8.04 13.02
CA VAL A 78 -14.70 -7.92 13.56
C VAL A 78 -15.69 -7.49 12.48
N ILE A 79 -16.76 -8.27 12.30
CA ILE A 79 -17.96 -7.88 11.58
C ILE A 79 -18.98 -7.39 12.60
N VAL A 80 -19.29 -6.10 12.56
CA VAL A 80 -20.30 -5.45 13.38
C VAL A 80 -21.63 -5.48 12.65
N ILE A 81 -22.64 -6.02 13.32
CA ILE A 81 -24.02 -6.10 12.83
C ILE A 81 -24.84 -5.07 13.61
N THR A 82 -25.69 -4.29 12.96
CA THR A 82 -26.54 -3.29 13.66
C THR A 82 -27.88 -3.07 12.98
N ALA A 83 -28.95 -2.93 13.76
CA ALA A 83 -30.26 -2.49 13.27
C ALA A 83 -30.39 -0.97 13.10
N HIS A 84 -29.33 -0.18 13.37
CA HIS A 84 -29.23 1.25 13.04
C HIS A 84 -27.76 1.68 12.95
N GLY A 85 -27.24 1.85 11.74
CA GLY A 85 -25.91 2.41 11.48
C GLY A 85 -25.96 3.93 11.34
N THR A 86 -25.62 4.68 12.40
CA THR A 86 -25.36 6.12 12.22
C THR A 86 -23.97 6.33 11.60
N PRO A 87 -23.78 7.27 10.65
CA PRO A 87 -22.48 7.51 10.03
C PRO A 87 -21.37 7.76 11.05
N ALA A 88 -21.64 8.59 12.06
CA ALA A 88 -20.70 8.87 13.15
C ALA A 88 -20.23 7.61 13.91
N LEU A 89 -21.06 6.58 14.05
CA LEU A 89 -20.66 5.31 14.66
C LEU A 89 -19.77 4.48 13.73
N ARG A 90 -20.03 4.49 12.42
CA ARG A 90 -19.11 3.90 11.43
C ARG A 90 -17.77 4.63 11.48
N ASP A 91 -17.76 5.95 11.36
CA ASP A 91 -16.56 6.79 11.29
C ASP A 91 -15.68 6.69 12.55
N THR A 92 -16.29 6.63 13.74
CA THR A 92 -15.57 6.49 15.03
C THR A 92 -14.82 5.16 15.15
N LEU A 93 -15.31 4.09 14.50
CA LEU A 93 -14.82 2.72 14.68
C LEU A 93 -14.02 2.21 13.47
N LEU A 94 -14.15 2.85 12.29
CA LEU A 94 -13.34 2.60 11.09
C LEU A 94 -11.87 3.07 11.22
N GLY A 95 -11.49 3.68 12.36
CA GLY A 95 -10.11 4.06 12.67
C GLY A 95 -9.13 2.89 12.90
N GLY A 96 -9.62 1.65 12.92
CA GLY A 96 -8.80 0.42 12.91
C GLY A 96 -9.15 -0.45 11.70
N GLY A 97 -8.13 -0.96 11.00
CA GLY A 97 -8.29 -1.50 9.65
C GLY A 97 -9.22 -2.72 9.48
N ALA A 98 -9.52 -3.47 10.54
CA ALA A 98 -10.21 -4.77 10.46
C ALA A 98 -11.66 -4.78 10.97
N LEU A 99 -12.35 -3.63 10.94
CA LEU A 99 -13.79 -3.55 11.21
C LEU A 99 -14.61 -3.52 9.91
N ARG A 100 -15.63 -4.37 9.81
CA ARG A 100 -16.69 -4.30 8.78
C ARG A 100 -18.03 -4.01 9.44
N PHE A 101 -18.95 -3.38 8.71
CA PHE A 101 -20.32 -3.08 9.15
C PHE A 101 -21.34 -3.71 8.21
N LEU A 102 -22.30 -4.44 8.78
CA LEU A 102 -23.49 -4.95 8.10
C LEU A 102 -24.74 -4.46 8.84
N GLU A 103 -25.82 -4.18 8.11
CA GLU A 103 -27.07 -3.69 8.72
C GLU A 103 -28.11 -4.81 8.80
N LYS A 104 -28.92 -4.84 9.88
CA LYS A 104 -30.08 -5.75 9.99
C LYS A 104 -31.25 -5.14 9.19
N PRO A 105 -31.95 -5.88 8.31
CA PRO A 105 -31.82 -7.32 8.06
C PRO A 105 -30.60 -7.67 7.18
N LEU A 106 -29.83 -8.68 7.60
CA LEU A 106 -28.64 -9.12 6.88
C LEU A 106 -28.97 -9.68 5.50
N ASP A 107 -28.29 -9.18 4.47
CA ASP A 107 -28.16 -9.87 3.20
C ASP A 107 -27.18 -11.05 3.34
N VAL A 108 -27.54 -12.20 2.75
CA VAL A 108 -26.77 -13.44 2.86
C VAL A 108 -25.46 -13.36 2.08
N ASP A 109 -25.49 -12.76 0.89
CA ASP A 109 -24.33 -12.71 0.01
C ASP A 109 -23.39 -11.57 0.43
N GLU A 110 -23.89 -10.49 1.02
CA GLU A 110 -23.08 -9.46 1.70
C GLU A 110 -22.37 -10.03 2.94
N LEU A 111 -23.07 -10.78 3.81
CA LEU A 111 -22.44 -11.45 4.95
C LEU A 111 -21.35 -12.42 4.50
N LEU A 112 -21.62 -13.27 3.51
CA LEU A 112 -20.64 -14.24 3.02
C LEU A 112 -19.43 -13.55 2.37
N ARG A 113 -19.62 -12.46 1.61
CA ARG A 113 -18.52 -11.66 1.07
C ARG A 113 -17.69 -11.01 2.18
N ALA A 114 -18.30 -10.34 3.15
CA ALA A 114 -17.59 -9.71 4.26
C ALA A 114 -16.80 -10.73 5.11
N LEU A 115 -17.35 -11.94 5.27
CA LEU A 115 -16.69 -13.05 5.95
C LEU A 115 -15.51 -13.60 5.15
N ASP A 116 -15.72 -13.95 3.88
CA ASP A 116 -14.67 -14.48 3.00
C ASP A 116 -13.54 -13.45 2.79
N GLU A 117 -13.88 -12.16 2.63
CA GLU A 117 -12.92 -11.05 2.61
C GLU A 117 -12.06 -11.05 3.87
N LEU A 118 -12.65 -10.92 5.06
CA LEU A 118 -11.87 -10.80 6.30
C LEU A 118 -11.06 -12.06 6.61
N LEU A 119 -11.58 -13.26 6.35
CA LEU A 119 -10.85 -14.52 6.51
C LEU A 119 -9.72 -14.70 5.48
N ALA A 120 -9.85 -14.12 4.29
CA ALA A 120 -8.76 -14.02 3.31
C ALA A 120 -7.77 -12.87 3.59
N GLY A 121 -8.05 -12.00 4.57
CA GLY A 121 -7.28 -10.79 4.86
C GLY A 121 -7.75 -9.57 4.04
N GLY A 122 -9.03 -9.21 4.17
CA GLY A 122 -9.72 -8.27 3.27
C GLY A 122 -10.08 -6.89 3.83
N ALA A 123 -9.50 -6.47 4.96
CA ALA A 123 -9.64 -5.11 5.47
C ALA A 123 -8.34 -4.66 6.16
N GLY A 124 -7.86 -3.45 5.86
CA GLY A 124 -6.57 -2.91 6.33
C GLY A 124 -5.32 -3.59 5.76
N HIS A 125 -5.45 -4.81 5.24
CA HIS A 125 -4.39 -5.66 4.71
C HIS A 125 -3.67 -5.03 3.51
N LEU A 126 -2.44 -4.56 3.72
CA LEU A 126 -1.45 -4.47 2.64
C LEU A 126 -0.72 -5.82 2.57
N ALA A 127 -1.09 -6.64 1.59
CA ALA A 127 -0.43 -7.91 1.29
C ALA A 127 0.58 -7.74 0.14
N GLY A 128 1.76 -8.35 0.27
CA GLY A 128 2.82 -8.26 -0.76
C GLY A 128 3.64 -6.97 -0.71
N ILE A 129 3.49 -6.16 0.33
CA ILE A 129 4.39 -5.05 0.66
C ILE A 129 5.46 -5.49 1.66
N THR A 130 6.61 -4.83 1.67
CA THR A 130 7.67 -5.04 2.68
C THR A 130 7.38 -4.28 3.96
N ALA A 131 7.90 -4.76 5.08
CA ALA A 131 7.83 -4.04 6.36
C ALA A 131 8.48 -2.65 6.26
N ALA A 132 9.63 -2.58 5.59
CA ALA A 132 10.32 -1.35 5.23
C ALA A 132 9.44 -0.34 4.47
N GLY A 133 8.67 -0.81 3.47
CA GLY A 133 7.83 0.06 2.63
C GLY A 133 6.68 0.74 3.39
N VAL A 134 5.97 0.02 4.26
CA VAL A 134 4.88 0.64 5.05
C VAL A 134 5.45 1.55 6.14
N ALA A 135 6.58 1.20 6.75
CA ALA A 135 7.27 2.05 7.70
C ALA A 135 7.69 3.40 7.07
N GLN A 136 8.24 3.38 5.84
CA GLN A 136 8.53 4.59 5.07
C GLN A 136 7.26 5.43 4.80
N LEU A 137 6.16 4.78 4.38
CA LEU A 137 4.91 5.47 4.06
C LEU A 137 4.31 6.19 5.28
N VAL A 138 4.20 5.51 6.42
CA VAL A 138 3.71 6.12 7.68
C VAL A 138 4.59 7.29 8.12
N SER A 139 5.90 7.19 7.92
CA SER A 139 6.84 8.26 8.24
C SER A 139 6.66 9.48 7.32
N LEU A 140 6.52 9.27 6.01
CA LEU A 140 6.30 10.31 5.02
C LEU A 140 4.94 11.02 5.19
N GLU A 141 3.90 10.28 5.57
CA GLU A 141 2.56 10.83 5.85
C GLU A 141 2.46 11.50 7.24
N GLY A 142 3.51 11.48 8.05
CA GLY A 142 3.52 12.11 9.39
C GLY A 142 2.53 11.49 10.37
N LYS A 143 2.13 10.23 10.19
CA LYS A 143 1.03 9.61 10.94
C LYS A 143 1.43 9.17 12.35
N THR A 144 0.48 9.29 13.28
CA THR A 144 0.56 8.73 14.64
C THR A 144 -0.26 7.44 14.69
N CYS A 145 0.39 6.29 14.61
CA CYS A 145 -0.27 4.97 14.57
C CYS A 145 0.65 3.84 15.02
N ARG A 146 0.07 2.68 15.31
CA ARG A 146 0.80 1.41 15.47
C ARG A 146 0.58 0.57 14.22
N LEU A 147 1.67 0.16 13.58
CA LEU A 147 1.67 -0.91 12.59
C LEU A 147 1.79 -2.24 13.32
N ARG A 148 0.87 -3.17 13.06
CA ARG A 148 1.06 -4.61 13.36
C ARG A 148 1.50 -5.29 12.07
N LEU A 149 2.58 -6.06 12.12
CA LEU A 149 3.14 -6.75 10.96
C LEU A 149 3.20 -8.26 11.20
N ARG A 150 2.94 -9.04 10.16
CA ARG A 150 3.11 -10.50 10.16
C ARG A 150 3.76 -10.95 8.85
N ARG A 151 4.86 -11.68 8.92
CA ARG A 151 5.53 -12.26 7.74
C ARG A 151 4.63 -13.30 7.07
N ALA A 152 4.53 -13.28 5.74
CA ALA A 152 3.79 -14.29 4.99
C ALA A 152 4.49 -15.66 5.06
N GLY A 153 3.74 -16.70 5.42
CA GLY A 153 4.22 -18.09 5.55
C GLY A 153 3.56 -18.86 6.69
N ALA A 154 3.71 -20.19 6.70
CA ALA A 154 3.29 -21.02 7.83
C ALA A 154 4.18 -20.72 9.05
N GLY A 155 3.58 -20.53 10.23
CA GLY A 155 4.31 -20.07 11.42
C GLY A 155 4.82 -18.61 11.32
N GLY A 156 4.24 -17.80 10.42
CA GLY A 156 4.70 -16.45 10.11
C GLY A 156 4.87 -15.54 11.33
N ALA A 157 6.12 -15.13 11.58
CA ALA A 157 6.52 -14.25 12.67
C ALA A 157 5.70 -12.94 12.71
N SER A 158 5.34 -12.49 13.92
CA SER A 158 4.59 -11.26 14.17
C SER A 158 5.42 -10.22 14.92
N GLY A 159 5.12 -8.94 14.71
CA GLY A 159 5.81 -7.80 15.30
C GLY A 159 4.97 -6.53 15.26
N SER A 160 5.45 -5.47 15.88
CA SER A 160 4.78 -4.17 15.89
C SER A 160 5.79 -3.03 15.84
N LEU A 161 5.43 -1.96 15.13
CA LEU A 161 6.17 -0.70 15.02
C LEU A 161 5.25 0.44 15.45
N PHE A 162 5.74 1.34 16.28
CA PHE A 162 4.95 2.37 16.95
C PHE A 162 5.41 3.75 16.46
N PHE A 163 4.53 4.50 15.80
CA PHE A 163 4.83 5.79 15.18
C PHE A 163 4.10 6.95 15.85
N GLU A 164 4.82 8.02 16.14
CA GLU A 164 4.29 9.30 16.61
C GLU A 164 4.74 10.41 15.66
N ALA A 165 3.78 11.12 15.05
CA ALA A 165 4.02 12.15 14.03
C ALA A 165 4.98 11.71 12.90
N GLY A 166 4.89 10.44 12.47
CA GLY A 166 5.78 9.84 11.47
C GLY A 166 7.16 9.40 11.99
N THR A 167 7.48 9.61 13.27
CA THR A 167 8.71 9.13 13.89
C THR A 167 8.48 7.75 14.50
N LEU A 168 9.33 6.76 14.17
CA LEU A 168 9.31 5.45 14.84
C LEU A 168 9.85 5.61 16.27
N VAL A 169 8.99 5.48 17.27
CA VAL A 169 9.31 5.68 18.70
C VAL A 169 9.49 4.38 19.48
N ASP A 170 8.87 3.28 19.05
CA ASP A 170 9.05 1.97 19.68
C ASP A 170 8.81 0.82 18.70
N SER A 171 9.24 -0.38 19.06
CA SER A 171 9.07 -1.60 18.26
C SER A 171 9.20 -2.85 19.11
N GLN A 172 8.48 -3.91 18.73
CA GLN A 172 8.36 -5.15 19.51
C GLN A 172 8.30 -6.36 18.57
N HIS A 173 9.04 -7.43 18.89
CA HIS A 173 9.00 -8.70 18.15
C HIS A 173 9.47 -9.86 19.05
N GLY A 174 8.53 -10.73 19.45
CA GLY A 174 8.81 -11.80 20.41
C GLY A 174 9.36 -11.21 21.72
N ASN A 175 10.59 -11.59 22.08
CA ASN A 175 11.29 -11.05 23.25
C ASN A 175 12.13 -9.79 22.95
N LEU A 176 12.26 -9.38 21.69
CA LEU A 176 12.99 -8.17 21.30
C LEU A 176 12.11 -6.93 21.42
N VAL A 177 12.72 -5.81 21.82
CA VAL A 177 12.10 -4.48 21.90
C VAL A 177 13.06 -3.40 21.39
N GLY A 178 12.55 -2.21 21.05
CA GLY A 178 13.37 -1.11 20.56
C GLY A 178 14.11 -1.44 19.26
N ASN A 179 15.30 -0.85 19.07
CA ASN A 179 16.08 -0.93 17.82
C ASN A 179 16.22 -2.36 17.25
N ASP A 180 16.48 -3.36 18.09
CA ASP A 180 16.69 -4.75 17.64
C ASP A 180 15.41 -5.37 17.07
N ALA A 181 14.26 -5.05 17.66
CA ALA A 181 12.96 -5.41 17.11
C ALA A 181 12.66 -4.64 15.81
N ALA A 182 13.02 -3.37 15.71
CA ALA A 182 12.85 -2.61 14.47
C ALA A 182 13.67 -3.23 13.33
N LEU A 183 14.97 -3.49 13.54
CA LEU A 183 15.83 -4.15 12.56
C LEU A 183 15.25 -5.50 12.13
N ARG A 184 14.83 -6.34 13.09
CA ARG A 184 14.32 -7.68 12.82
C ARG A 184 12.96 -7.71 12.12
N VAL A 185 12.11 -6.69 12.31
CA VAL A 185 10.80 -6.56 11.64
C VAL A 185 10.94 -5.89 10.28
N LEU A 186 11.74 -4.82 10.16
CA LEU A 186 11.94 -4.08 8.90
C LEU A 186 12.64 -4.95 7.84
N SER A 187 13.46 -5.92 8.25
CA SER A 187 14.10 -6.90 7.36
C SER A 187 13.13 -7.95 6.77
N TRP A 188 11.81 -7.83 6.98
CA TRP A 188 10.83 -8.73 6.38
C TRP A 188 10.42 -8.26 4.98
N GLY A 189 10.49 -9.20 4.04
CA GLY A 189 9.89 -9.10 2.71
C GLY A 189 8.36 -9.12 2.78
N ASN A 190 7.70 -9.97 2.00
CA ASN A 190 6.22 -10.02 1.94
C ASN A 190 5.58 -10.13 3.33
N CYS A 191 4.96 -9.02 3.74
CA CYS A 191 4.22 -8.91 4.98
C CYS A 191 2.71 -8.84 4.69
N VAL A 192 1.96 -9.22 5.72
CA VAL A 192 0.66 -8.67 6.05
C VAL A 192 0.90 -7.50 7.00
N VAL A 193 0.31 -6.35 6.72
CA VAL A 193 0.36 -5.18 7.62
C VAL A 193 -1.06 -4.73 7.96
N ASP A 194 -1.26 -4.41 9.24
CA ASP A 194 -2.46 -3.80 9.83
C ASP A 194 -2.08 -2.46 10.47
N VAL A 195 -3.03 -1.51 10.50
CA VAL A 195 -2.85 -0.15 11.01
C VAL A 195 -3.92 0.15 12.06
N GLY A 196 -3.49 0.54 13.25
CA GLY A 196 -4.37 0.95 14.34
C GLY A 196 -3.81 2.10 15.18
N PRO A 197 -4.51 2.51 16.26
CA PRO A 197 -4.03 3.56 17.16
C PRO A 197 -2.71 3.16 17.84
N LEU A 198 -1.88 4.17 18.14
CA LEU A 198 -0.54 4.02 18.71
C LEU A 198 -0.52 3.16 19.99
N GLY A 199 -1.47 3.40 20.90
CA GLY A 199 -1.55 2.71 22.18
C GLY A 199 -0.42 3.10 23.15
N GLN A 200 -0.18 2.27 24.16
CA GLN A 200 0.97 2.45 25.07
C GLN A 200 2.26 1.91 24.44
N HIS A 201 3.34 2.68 24.57
CA HIS A 201 4.69 2.32 24.14
C HIS A 201 5.71 2.79 25.19
N ARG A 202 6.95 2.30 25.09
CA ARG A 202 8.05 2.59 26.03
C ARG A 202 9.09 3.56 25.49
N GLY A 203 9.07 3.88 24.19
CA GLY A 203 9.99 4.84 23.58
C GLY A 203 11.41 4.29 23.38
N LEU A 204 11.55 2.99 23.06
CA LEU A 204 12.83 2.28 23.07
C LEU A 204 13.55 2.27 21.71
N VAL A 205 13.00 2.90 20.67
CA VAL A 205 13.72 3.15 19.41
C VAL A 205 14.49 4.46 19.54
N THR A 206 15.81 4.39 19.38
CA THR A 206 16.73 5.54 19.49
C THR A 206 17.42 5.88 18.17
N TYR A 207 17.32 5.02 17.16
CA TYR A 207 17.85 5.28 15.82
C TYR A 207 16.76 5.82 14.89
N PRO A 208 17.08 6.82 14.02
CA PRO A 208 16.12 7.33 13.06
C PRO A 208 15.78 6.26 12.02
N LEU A 209 14.54 6.27 11.51
CA LEU A 209 14.02 5.22 10.64
C LEU A 209 14.92 4.93 9.43
N HIS A 210 15.53 5.94 8.80
CA HIS A 210 16.42 5.73 7.65
C HIS A 210 17.65 4.86 7.98
N HIS A 211 18.20 4.96 9.19
CA HIS A 211 19.33 4.14 9.65
C HIS A 211 18.89 2.68 9.84
N LEU A 212 17.74 2.49 10.51
CA LEU A 212 17.14 1.18 10.71
C LEU A 212 16.76 0.49 9.39
N LEU A 213 16.27 1.26 8.41
CA LEU A 213 15.97 0.75 7.07
C LEU A 213 17.24 0.26 6.35
N ILE A 214 18.29 1.08 6.28
CA ILE A 214 19.56 0.71 5.63
C ILE A 214 20.18 -0.52 6.30
N GLU A 215 20.23 -0.55 7.63
CA GLU A 215 20.84 -1.65 8.38
C GLU A 215 19.98 -2.92 8.32
N SER A 216 18.64 -2.82 8.35
CA SER A 216 17.76 -3.97 8.15
C SER A 216 17.86 -4.55 6.72
N ALA A 217 18.12 -3.72 5.71
CA ALA A 217 18.40 -4.17 4.35
C ALA A 217 19.77 -4.86 4.24
N ARG A 218 20.81 -4.32 4.89
CA ARG A 218 22.13 -4.97 4.99
C ARG A 218 22.02 -6.37 5.61
N LEU A 219 21.29 -6.48 6.73
CA LEU A 219 21.03 -7.76 7.41
C LEU A 219 20.16 -8.71 6.57
N ALA A 220 19.22 -8.19 5.79
CA ALA A 220 18.42 -9.00 4.86
C ALA A 220 19.27 -9.54 3.68
N ASP A 221 20.15 -8.72 3.10
CA ASP A 221 21.03 -9.12 2.00
C ASP A 221 22.15 -10.07 2.46
N GLU A 222 22.57 -10.00 3.73
CA GLU A 222 23.53 -10.94 4.31
C GLU A 222 22.87 -12.28 4.63
N ALA A 223 21.67 -12.29 5.20
CA ALA A 223 20.88 -13.52 5.38
C ALA A 223 20.46 -14.12 4.02
N GLY A 224 20.11 -13.29 3.04
CA GLY A 224 19.74 -13.73 1.69
C GLY A 224 20.88 -14.32 0.86
N ARG A 225 22.15 -14.12 1.29
CA ARG A 225 23.33 -14.80 0.73
C ARG A 225 23.67 -16.13 1.41
N HIS A 226 22.98 -16.47 2.50
CA HIS A 226 23.03 -17.77 3.18
C HIS A 226 21.59 -18.32 3.34
N GLY A 227 20.89 -18.43 2.21
CA GLY A 227 19.45 -18.71 2.13
C GLY A 227 19.05 -20.03 1.46
N ASP A 228 20.03 -20.86 1.09
CA ASP A 228 19.89 -22.30 0.87
C ASP A 228 21.08 -22.97 1.58
N LEU A 229 20.88 -24.21 2.04
CA LEU A 229 21.73 -25.00 2.96
C LEU A 229 21.65 -24.63 4.45
N GLU A 230 21.47 -25.67 5.25
CA GLU A 230 21.54 -25.68 6.71
C GLU A 230 23.02 -25.73 7.18
N GLU A 231 23.24 -25.39 8.46
CA GLU A 231 24.45 -25.48 9.29
C GLU A 231 25.75 -26.13 8.70
N ASP A 232 26.79 -25.32 8.46
CA ASP A 232 28.21 -25.75 8.53
C ASP A 232 29.13 -24.59 8.99
N GLU A 233 29.58 -24.61 10.25
CA GLU A 233 30.52 -23.62 10.80
C GLU A 233 31.95 -23.74 10.19
N GLY A 234 32.28 -24.84 9.52
CA GLY A 234 33.62 -25.13 8.99
C GLY A 234 34.02 -24.39 7.70
N ALA A 235 33.18 -23.48 7.19
CA ALA A 235 33.41 -22.81 5.90
C ALA A 235 34.25 -21.52 6.00
N LEU A 236 34.04 -20.70 7.04
CA LEU A 236 34.53 -19.31 7.09
C LEU A 236 36.06 -19.18 7.17
N ASP A 237 36.74 -20.00 7.98
CA ASP A 237 38.20 -19.98 8.13
C ASP A 237 38.95 -20.24 6.81
N ARG A 238 38.34 -21.04 5.92
CA ARG A 238 38.93 -21.36 4.60
C ARG A 238 38.80 -20.21 3.61
N ALA A 239 37.81 -19.32 3.76
CA ALA A 239 37.60 -18.17 2.89
C ALA A 239 38.61 -17.03 3.18
N PHE A 240 38.87 -16.75 4.46
CA PHE A 240 39.79 -15.66 4.85
C PHE A 240 41.22 -15.84 4.33
N ALA A 241 41.71 -17.09 4.26
CA ALA A 241 43.05 -17.40 3.75
C ALA A 241 43.25 -17.04 2.26
N ALA A 242 42.18 -16.95 1.46
CA ALA A 242 42.27 -16.70 0.03
C ALA A 242 42.35 -15.20 -0.34
N ILE A 243 41.84 -14.31 0.51
CA ILE A 243 41.62 -12.89 0.18
C ILE A 243 42.92 -12.07 0.21
N SER A 244 43.92 -12.47 0.99
CA SER A 244 45.16 -11.70 1.22
C SER A 244 46.18 -11.69 0.07
N SER A 245 45.83 -12.13 -1.15
CA SER A 245 46.80 -12.46 -2.21
C SER A 245 46.57 -11.82 -3.60
N LEU A 246 45.65 -10.85 -3.75
CA LEU A 246 45.28 -10.27 -5.06
C LEU A 246 45.70 -8.79 -5.24
N PRO A 247 46.21 -8.39 -6.44
CA PRO A 247 46.69 -7.03 -6.73
C PRO A 247 45.60 -6.08 -7.32
N PRO A 248 45.81 -4.74 -7.26
CA PRO A 248 44.86 -3.72 -7.73
C PRO A 248 44.86 -3.51 -9.26
N ARG A 249 43.87 -2.75 -9.78
CA ARG A 249 43.68 -2.41 -11.20
C ARG A 249 43.60 -0.89 -11.47
N PRO A 250 43.92 -0.38 -12.69
CA PRO A 250 44.02 1.06 -13.00
C PRO A 250 42.81 1.68 -13.76
N ASN A 251 42.84 3.02 -13.94
CA ASN A 251 41.79 3.89 -14.52
C ASN A 251 41.85 4.10 -16.06
N SER A 252 40.77 4.63 -16.66
CA SER A 252 40.74 5.34 -17.97
C SER A 252 39.56 6.35 -18.05
N SER A 253 39.41 7.14 -19.14
CA SER A 253 38.67 8.44 -19.12
C SER A 253 38.15 9.01 -20.48
N VAL A 254 36.94 9.63 -20.48
CA VAL A 254 36.48 10.94 -21.12
C VAL A 254 36.79 11.22 -22.63
N PRO A 255 35.84 11.61 -23.56
CA PRO A 255 35.30 13.01 -23.72
C PRO A 255 33.95 13.26 -24.53
N ALA A 256 33.57 14.55 -24.78
CA ALA A 256 32.52 15.13 -25.69
C ALA A 256 32.72 16.70 -25.82
N PRO A 257 31.85 17.61 -26.39
CA PRO A 257 30.66 17.59 -27.31
C PRO A 257 30.66 18.68 -28.46
N ALA A 258 29.54 18.90 -29.22
CA ALA A 258 29.23 20.05 -30.13
C ALA A 258 27.69 20.11 -30.50
N SER A 259 26.89 21.20 -30.39
CA SER A 259 26.64 22.45 -31.22
C SER A 259 25.79 22.26 -32.51
N THR A 260 24.94 23.18 -33.05
CA THR A 260 24.87 24.68 -33.06
C THR A 260 23.42 25.23 -33.41
N ASP A 261 23.22 26.56 -33.47
CA ASP A 261 21.94 27.37 -33.58
C ASP A 261 21.13 27.41 -34.91
N GLU A 262 19.87 27.92 -34.87
CA GLU A 262 19.39 29.10 -35.69
C GLU A 262 18.03 29.74 -35.21
N ARG A 263 17.44 30.72 -35.95
CA ARG A 263 16.50 31.76 -35.41
C ARG A 263 15.14 32.03 -36.14
N MET A 264 14.11 32.30 -35.32
CA MET A 264 12.99 33.30 -35.46
C MET A 264 12.07 33.37 -36.72
N GLN A 265 10.76 33.16 -36.52
CA GLN A 265 9.68 34.14 -36.86
C GLN A 265 8.29 33.76 -36.27
N GLN A 266 7.26 34.60 -36.46
CA GLN A 266 5.92 34.48 -35.83
C GLN A 266 4.75 34.53 -36.82
N THR A 267 3.78 33.61 -36.68
CA THR A 267 2.37 33.72 -37.10
C THR A 267 1.50 32.88 -36.15
N HIS A 268 0.18 33.15 -36.07
CA HIS A 268 -0.78 32.25 -35.43
C HIS A 268 -1.60 31.52 -36.51
N THR A 269 -1.58 30.19 -36.43
CA THR A 269 -2.18 29.23 -37.36
C THR A 269 -2.53 27.99 -36.52
N PRO A 270 -3.54 27.16 -36.84
CA PRO A 270 -3.74 25.87 -36.17
C PRO A 270 -2.52 24.92 -36.28
N GLU A 271 -1.64 25.13 -37.27
CA GLU A 271 -0.31 24.50 -37.32
C GLU A 271 0.56 24.83 -36.10
N ARG A 272 0.38 26.00 -35.48
CA ARG A 272 1.15 26.44 -34.30
C ARG A 272 0.77 25.64 -33.05
N ASP A 273 -0.51 25.28 -32.95
CA ASP A 273 -1.05 24.56 -31.80
C ASP A 273 -0.64 23.07 -31.92
N MET A 274 -0.69 22.50 -33.13
CA MET A 274 -0.08 21.19 -33.43
C MET A 274 1.45 21.18 -33.30
N ALA A 275 2.15 22.24 -33.73
CA ALA A 275 3.59 22.35 -33.54
C ALA A 275 3.95 22.35 -32.05
N ASN A 276 3.23 23.13 -31.23
CA ASN A 276 3.48 23.16 -29.79
C ASN A 276 3.20 21.82 -29.10
N ILE A 277 2.17 21.08 -29.53
CA ILE A 277 1.92 19.71 -29.06
C ILE A 277 3.10 18.79 -29.45
N ASN A 278 3.54 18.82 -30.71
CA ASN A 278 4.65 17.98 -31.19
C ASN A 278 5.99 18.35 -30.53
N ASP A 279 6.31 19.64 -30.40
CA ASP A 279 7.52 20.14 -29.73
C ASP A 279 7.52 19.78 -28.24
N SER A 280 6.35 19.86 -27.59
CA SER A 280 6.16 19.40 -26.21
C SER A 280 6.35 17.88 -26.07
N LEU A 281 5.83 17.09 -27.00
CA LEU A 281 6.01 15.63 -27.03
C LEU A 281 7.47 15.22 -27.32
N ASN A 282 8.15 15.92 -28.24
CA ASN A 282 9.59 15.79 -28.47
C ASN A 282 10.38 16.08 -27.18
N ALA A 283 10.08 17.18 -26.50
CA ALA A 283 10.72 17.55 -25.24
C ALA A 283 10.50 16.52 -24.12
N ILE A 284 9.39 15.76 -24.14
CA ILE A 284 9.13 14.64 -23.22
C ILE A 284 9.91 13.38 -23.64
N MET A 285 10.10 13.12 -24.94
CA MET A 285 10.94 11.99 -25.38
C MET A 285 12.43 12.19 -25.10
N ASP A 286 12.90 13.44 -25.04
CA ASP A 286 14.21 13.82 -24.51
C ASP A 286 14.32 13.64 -22.97
N ILE A 287 13.45 12.85 -22.32
CA ILE A 287 13.66 12.35 -20.96
C ILE A 287 14.55 11.10 -21.06
N GLU A 288 15.58 11.01 -20.21
CA GLU A 288 16.44 9.82 -20.16
C GLU A 288 15.59 8.56 -19.90
N GLY A 289 15.72 7.55 -20.76
CA GLY A 289 14.89 6.34 -20.73
C GLY A 289 13.48 6.47 -21.33
N GLY A 290 13.07 7.62 -21.88
CA GLY A 290 11.75 7.80 -22.49
C GLY A 290 11.44 6.76 -23.59
N VAL A 291 10.29 6.08 -23.46
CA VAL A 291 9.84 5.01 -24.36
C VAL A 291 8.74 5.51 -25.30
N ALA A 292 7.78 6.25 -24.76
CA ALA A 292 6.58 6.69 -25.46
C ALA A 292 5.92 7.86 -24.70
N ALA A 293 5.41 8.88 -25.40
CA ALA A 293 4.68 10.00 -24.78
C ALA A 293 3.43 10.43 -25.57
N ALA A 294 2.36 10.84 -24.87
CA ALA A 294 1.09 11.25 -25.46
C ALA A 294 0.45 12.44 -24.74
N LEU A 295 -0.38 13.20 -25.47
CA LEU A 295 -1.31 14.18 -24.93
C LEU A 295 -2.74 13.68 -25.19
N VAL A 296 -3.60 13.71 -24.17
CA VAL A 296 -4.90 13.00 -24.21
C VAL A 296 -5.98 13.79 -23.47
N ASP A 297 -7.19 13.83 -24.02
CA ASP A 297 -8.42 14.28 -23.34
C ASP A 297 -9.06 13.08 -22.60
N TRP A 298 -9.17 13.16 -21.26
CA TRP A 298 -9.76 12.09 -20.44
C TRP A 298 -11.29 12.16 -20.33
N GLU A 299 -11.92 13.29 -20.65
CA GLU A 299 -13.38 13.40 -20.67
C GLU A 299 -13.95 12.76 -21.95
N SER A 300 -13.36 13.03 -23.12
CA SER A 300 -13.76 12.39 -24.40
C SER A 300 -13.06 11.04 -24.69
N GLY A 301 -11.84 10.84 -24.16
CA GLY A 301 -10.97 9.70 -24.51
C GLY A 301 -10.13 9.90 -25.78
N LEU A 302 -10.10 11.11 -26.34
CA LEU A 302 -9.37 11.43 -27.58
C LEU A 302 -7.88 11.67 -27.31
N THR A 303 -7.02 10.90 -27.96
CA THR A 303 -5.58 11.17 -28.03
C THR A 303 -5.33 12.33 -29.01
N LEU A 304 -4.71 13.41 -28.54
CA LEU A 304 -4.43 14.63 -29.30
C LEU A 304 -3.06 14.62 -29.98
N GLY A 305 -2.14 13.78 -29.51
CA GLY A 305 -0.83 13.55 -30.12
C GLY A 305 -0.06 12.43 -29.42
N THR A 306 0.84 11.76 -30.15
CA THR A 306 1.64 10.61 -29.69
C THR A 306 3.06 10.65 -30.27
N ILE A 307 4.02 10.06 -29.55
CA ILE A 307 5.40 9.89 -30.00
C ILE A 307 6.05 8.68 -29.33
N GLY A 308 7.04 8.05 -29.98
CA GLY A 308 7.73 6.85 -29.47
C GLY A 308 6.92 5.58 -29.68
N GLY A 309 6.96 4.65 -28.72
CA GLY A 309 6.06 3.48 -28.69
C GLY A 309 6.40 2.34 -29.65
N GLY A 310 7.65 2.19 -30.11
CA GLY A 310 8.02 1.32 -31.24
C GLY A 310 7.47 -0.12 -31.25
N SER A 311 7.37 -0.79 -30.09
CA SER A 311 6.66 -2.07 -29.92
C SER A 311 5.64 -2.02 -28.76
N PHE A 312 5.20 -0.82 -28.41
CA PHE A 312 4.35 -0.52 -27.26
C PHE A 312 3.21 0.38 -27.72
N ASP A 313 2.00 -0.20 -27.84
CA ASP A 313 0.82 0.51 -28.32
C ASP A 313 0.45 1.67 -27.36
N ILE A 314 0.86 2.86 -27.75
CA ILE A 314 0.70 4.07 -26.97
C ILE A 314 -0.73 4.60 -27.02
N GLU A 315 -1.47 4.38 -28.11
CA GLU A 315 -2.86 4.81 -28.23
C GLU A 315 -3.77 3.95 -27.35
N LEU A 316 -3.55 2.64 -27.33
CA LEU A 316 -4.21 1.72 -26.40
C LEU A 316 -3.85 2.05 -24.94
N ALA A 317 -2.58 2.35 -24.64
CA ALA A 317 -2.16 2.74 -23.30
C ALA A 317 -2.75 4.10 -22.86
N ALA A 318 -2.80 5.10 -23.75
CA ALA A 318 -3.44 6.39 -23.51
C ALA A 318 -4.94 6.24 -23.21
N SER A 319 -5.65 5.48 -24.05
CA SER A 319 -7.08 5.16 -23.88
C SER A 319 -7.37 4.41 -22.58
N GLY A 320 -6.53 3.41 -22.22
CA GLY A 320 -6.60 2.74 -20.92
C GLY A 320 -6.41 3.70 -19.74
N ASN A 321 -5.41 4.59 -19.83
CA ASN A 321 -5.11 5.57 -18.79
C ASN A 321 -6.21 6.64 -18.62
N CYS A 322 -7.00 6.95 -19.66
CA CYS A 322 -8.19 7.80 -19.51
C CYS A 322 -9.14 7.25 -18.44
N SER A 323 -9.32 5.92 -18.36
CA SER A 323 -10.18 5.30 -17.35
C SER A 323 -9.64 5.50 -15.93
N VAL A 324 -8.31 5.50 -15.74
CA VAL A 324 -7.65 5.75 -14.45
C VAL A 324 -7.87 7.20 -14.01
N VAL A 325 -7.65 8.17 -14.90
CA VAL A 325 -7.87 9.60 -14.61
C VAL A 325 -9.34 9.87 -14.33
N LYS A 326 -10.26 9.37 -15.17
CA LYS A 326 -11.70 9.56 -15.06
C LYS A 326 -12.29 8.99 -13.77
N ALA A 327 -11.84 7.78 -13.37
CA ALA A 327 -12.21 7.20 -12.09
C ALA A 327 -11.69 8.02 -10.90
N LYS A 328 -10.42 8.43 -10.92
CA LYS A 328 -9.81 9.20 -9.83
C LYS A 328 -10.44 10.59 -9.67
N MET A 329 -10.68 11.30 -10.77
CA MET A 329 -11.37 12.59 -10.80
C MET A 329 -12.83 12.46 -10.33
N GLY A 330 -13.54 11.39 -10.71
CA GLY A 330 -14.88 11.08 -10.23
C GLY A 330 -14.93 10.91 -8.70
N VAL A 331 -14.03 10.11 -8.14
CA VAL A 331 -13.90 9.91 -6.68
C VAL A 331 -13.52 11.21 -5.96
N MET A 332 -12.61 12.02 -6.52
CA MET A 332 -12.26 13.33 -5.93
C MET A 332 -13.46 14.29 -5.88
N ARG A 333 -14.27 14.34 -6.94
CA ARG A 333 -15.53 15.11 -6.98
C ARG A 333 -16.53 14.61 -5.92
N GLN A 334 -16.68 13.29 -5.75
CA GLN A 334 -17.59 12.69 -4.75
C GLN A 334 -17.14 12.92 -3.30
N LEU A 335 -15.83 12.86 -3.02
CA LEU A 335 -15.25 13.12 -1.70
C LEU A 335 -15.12 14.62 -1.36
N GLY A 336 -15.53 15.52 -2.26
CA GLY A 336 -15.41 16.97 -2.08
C GLY A 336 -13.96 17.48 -2.00
N LEU A 337 -12.99 16.70 -2.50
CA LEU A 337 -11.57 17.02 -2.41
C LEU A 337 -11.23 18.22 -3.30
N LYS A 338 -10.68 19.27 -2.67
CA LYS A 338 -10.27 20.52 -3.34
C LYS A 338 -8.81 20.43 -3.74
N GLY A 339 -8.54 20.58 -5.04
CA GLY A 339 -7.18 20.57 -5.60
C GLY A 339 -7.18 19.99 -7.02
N VAL A 340 -5.98 19.86 -7.59
CA VAL A 340 -5.72 19.11 -8.82
C VAL A 340 -4.82 17.91 -8.51
N ILE A 341 -4.69 16.97 -9.45
CA ILE A 341 -3.73 15.87 -9.35
C ILE A 341 -2.42 16.34 -9.98
N ASP A 342 -1.33 16.38 -9.20
CA ASP A 342 0.00 16.73 -9.73
C ASP A 342 0.51 15.68 -10.73
N ASP A 343 0.55 14.41 -10.34
CA ASP A 343 0.69 13.28 -11.26
C ASP A 343 0.14 11.98 -10.64
N ILE A 344 0.01 10.96 -11.48
CA ILE A 344 -0.21 9.57 -11.12
C ILE A 344 0.97 8.77 -11.67
N LEU A 345 1.67 8.03 -10.80
CA LEU A 345 2.76 7.13 -11.17
C LEU A 345 2.29 5.68 -11.05
N ILE A 346 2.37 4.93 -12.15
CA ILE A 346 2.24 3.47 -12.17
C ILE A 346 3.63 2.89 -12.43
N THR A 347 4.06 1.92 -11.64
CA THR A 347 5.39 1.28 -11.76
C THR A 347 5.22 -0.18 -12.13
N LEU A 348 5.87 -0.60 -13.22
CA LEU A 348 5.99 -1.98 -13.67
C LEU A 348 7.41 -2.51 -13.39
N GLU A 349 7.68 -3.75 -13.78
CA GLU A 349 9.00 -4.36 -13.65
C GLU A 349 10.07 -3.58 -14.45
N ASP A 350 9.80 -3.33 -15.74
CA ASP A 350 10.72 -2.66 -16.67
C ASP A 350 10.37 -1.21 -17.03
N GLN A 351 9.22 -0.68 -16.59
CA GLN A 351 8.76 0.67 -16.98
C GLN A 351 8.14 1.48 -15.82
N TYR A 352 8.34 2.79 -15.85
CA TYR A 352 7.54 3.78 -15.11
C TYR A 352 6.56 4.44 -16.08
N HIS A 353 5.30 4.60 -15.66
CA HIS A 353 4.27 5.30 -16.40
C HIS A 353 3.81 6.50 -15.59
N LEU A 354 4.10 7.72 -16.07
CA LEU A 354 3.65 8.97 -15.47
C LEU A 354 2.46 9.54 -16.25
N ILE A 355 1.41 9.92 -15.52
CA ILE A 355 0.22 10.59 -16.03
C ILE A 355 0.10 11.93 -15.30
N ARG A 356 0.21 13.05 -16.02
CA ARG A 356 0.16 14.41 -15.46
C ARG A 356 -1.04 15.16 -16.04
N PRO A 357 -2.18 15.24 -15.31
CA PRO A 357 -3.28 16.13 -15.66
C PRO A 357 -2.83 17.60 -15.69
N LEU A 358 -3.37 18.38 -16.61
CA LEU A 358 -2.90 19.75 -16.86
C LEU A 358 -3.72 20.79 -16.09
N GLY A 359 -3.06 21.57 -15.24
CA GLY A 359 -3.70 22.61 -14.42
C GLY A 359 -4.32 23.76 -15.22
N LYS A 360 -3.79 24.05 -16.42
CA LYS A 360 -4.36 25.02 -17.37
C LYS A 360 -5.57 24.48 -18.14
N SER A 361 -5.59 23.17 -18.42
CA SER A 361 -6.52 22.52 -19.35
C SER A 361 -7.07 21.25 -18.71
N PRO A 362 -8.05 21.36 -17.78
CA PRO A 362 -8.36 20.31 -16.81
C PRO A 362 -8.99 19.03 -17.38
N SER A 363 -9.44 19.03 -18.65
CA SER A 363 -9.86 17.82 -19.38
C SER A 363 -8.68 17.03 -19.95
N LEU A 364 -7.45 17.54 -19.90
CA LEU A 364 -6.29 16.94 -20.55
C LEU A 364 -5.26 16.36 -19.57
N PHE A 365 -4.51 15.38 -20.02
CA PHE A 365 -3.29 14.89 -19.37
C PHE A 365 -2.17 14.62 -20.36
N LEU A 366 -0.93 14.84 -19.91
CA LEU A 366 0.26 14.27 -20.52
C LEU A 366 0.48 12.86 -19.96
N TYR A 367 0.91 11.94 -20.81
CA TYR A 367 1.28 10.58 -20.46
C TYR A 367 2.68 10.27 -20.99
N VAL A 368 3.53 9.61 -20.21
CA VAL A 368 4.82 9.09 -20.65
C VAL A 368 5.13 7.73 -20.03
N SER A 369 5.64 6.80 -20.84
CA SER A 369 6.33 5.58 -20.38
C SER A 369 7.85 5.77 -20.47
N ILE A 370 8.56 5.27 -19.47
CA ILE A 370 10.00 5.44 -19.25
C ILE A 370 10.62 4.10 -18.82
N ASP A 371 11.69 3.67 -19.47
CA ASP A 371 12.50 2.50 -19.11
C ASP A 371 13.02 2.63 -17.67
N ARG A 372 12.69 1.67 -16.81
CA ARG A 372 12.98 1.70 -15.37
C ARG A 372 14.47 1.48 -15.04
N LYS A 373 15.25 0.91 -15.96
CA LYS A 373 16.69 0.64 -15.79
C LYS A 373 17.55 1.83 -16.27
N LYS A 374 16.99 2.72 -17.09
CA LYS A 374 17.65 3.93 -17.61
C LYS A 374 17.09 5.23 -17.03
N GLY A 375 15.82 5.24 -16.62
CA GLY A 375 15.05 6.47 -16.42
C GLY A 375 15.17 7.13 -15.04
N ASN A 376 15.41 8.43 -15.04
CA ASN A 376 15.41 9.26 -13.84
C ASN A 376 14.02 9.89 -13.60
N LEU A 377 13.24 9.27 -12.70
CA LEU A 377 11.88 9.70 -12.34
C LEU A 377 11.79 11.16 -11.85
N GLY A 378 12.80 11.64 -11.11
CA GLY A 378 12.82 13.02 -10.60
C GLY A 378 13.01 14.04 -11.72
N LEU A 379 13.95 13.77 -12.63
CA LEU A 379 14.16 14.58 -13.83
C LEU A 379 12.93 14.54 -14.75
N ALA A 380 12.31 13.37 -14.91
CA ALA A 380 11.10 13.20 -15.71
C ALA A 380 9.93 14.06 -15.19
N ARG A 381 9.65 14.02 -13.88
CA ARG A 381 8.63 14.87 -13.24
C ARG A 381 8.92 16.36 -13.40
N HIS A 382 10.17 16.77 -13.20
CA HIS A 382 10.60 18.15 -13.40
C HIS A 382 10.38 18.60 -14.86
N LYS A 383 10.73 17.75 -15.84
CA LYS A 383 10.60 18.07 -17.26
C LYS A 383 9.14 18.09 -17.73
N LEU A 384 8.31 17.15 -17.29
CA LEU A 384 6.86 17.15 -17.54
C LEU A 384 6.18 18.42 -17.04
N LYS A 385 6.56 18.91 -15.86
CA LYS A 385 6.06 20.19 -15.33
C LYS A 385 6.53 21.38 -16.18
N ALA A 386 7.79 21.42 -16.58
CA ALA A 386 8.29 22.46 -17.48
C ALA A 386 7.60 22.45 -18.85
N VAL A 387 7.20 21.28 -19.35
CA VAL A 387 6.41 21.15 -20.58
C VAL A 387 4.97 21.64 -20.39
N GLU A 388 4.28 21.27 -19.30
CA GLU A 388 2.97 21.85 -18.93
C GLU A 388 3.00 23.39 -18.85
N GLU A 389 4.05 23.96 -18.25
CA GLU A 389 4.20 25.40 -18.09
C GLU A 389 4.37 26.12 -19.44
N ASN A 390 4.94 25.47 -20.46
CA ASN A 390 5.12 26.03 -21.81
C ASN A 390 4.03 25.62 -22.81
N LEU A 391 3.26 24.56 -22.54
CA LEU A 391 2.17 24.12 -23.41
C LEU A 391 1.07 25.20 -23.49
N VAL A 392 0.67 25.49 -24.73
CA VAL A 392 -0.40 26.40 -25.17
C VAL A 392 -1.21 25.64 -26.21
N LEU A 393 -2.53 25.69 -26.07
CA LEU A 393 -3.55 24.85 -26.70
C LEU A 393 -4.76 25.72 -27.09
#